data_AF-A0A965ENG5-F1
#
_entry.id   AF-A0A965ENG5-F1
#
_cell.length_a   1.000
_cell.length_b   1.000
_cell.length_c   1.000
_cell.angle_alpha   90.00
_cell.angle_beta   90.00
_cell.angle_gamma   90.00
#
_symmetry.space_group_name_H-M   'P 1'
#
loop_
_entity.id
_entity.type
_entity.pdbx_description
1 polymer ?
#
loop_
_entity_poly.entity_id
_entity_poly.type
_entity_poly.pdbx_seq_one_letter_code
_entity_poly.pdbx_strand_id
1 'polypeptide(L)'
;MKRIVDIYIESISGSGNYSKLELFNDEKIELTSSVQNIQDISKVYTDFTQSFTVPASTNNNSILHHFYQSDVDVEQTTGSNPQNKWNFNFRIRAKIEIDLVPFRNGTIMMEKANIKNGSVDSYTITFYGDLTSLKDKFGEKKLSDLDFTAYDIDYTAANVINRVTSSGSQNIMFPLISSKRVWTYRDNTSTDIYTSAGAIVYSELFPALKVIR
;
A
#
# COMPACT_ATOMS: atom_id res chain seq x y z
N MET A 1 -21.36 12.92 20.98
CA MET A 1 -20.16 12.31 21.59
C MET A 1 -18.95 13.01 20.99
N LYS A 2 -18.12 13.70 21.79
CA LYS A 2 -16.90 14.37 21.30
C LYS A 2 -15.87 13.27 21.06
N ARG A 3 -15.58 12.97 19.79
CA ARG A 3 -14.52 12.01 19.43
C ARG A 3 -13.17 12.65 19.70
N ILE A 4 -12.24 11.89 20.24
CA ILE A 4 -10.89 12.38 20.54
C ILE A 4 -10.04 12.16 19.29
N VAL A 5 -9.44 13.23 18.79
CA VAL A 5 -8.52 13.19 17.65
C VAL A 5 -7.11 13.27 18.20
N ASP A 6 -6.29 12.29 17.85
CA ASP A 6 -4.89 12.23 18.20
C ASP A 6 -4.06 12.29 16.91
N ILE A 7 -2.95 13.01 16.96
CA ILE A 7 -1.97 13.05 15.86
C ILE A 7 -0.62 12.54 16.36
N TYR A 8 0.02 11.74 15.53
CA TYR A 8 1.34 11.16 15.80
C TYR A 8 2.30 11.53 14.70
N ILE A 9 3.54 11.83 15.06
CA ILE A 9 4.59 12.28 14.15
C ILE A 9 5.77 11.31 14.26
N GLU A 10 6.38 10.99 13.13
CA GLU A 10 7.59 10.18 13.08
C GLU A 10 8.77 10.94 13.70
N SER A 11 9.33 10.42 14.78
CA SER A 11 10.39 11.12 15.56
C SER A 11 11.74 11.16 14.84
N ILE A 12 11.96 10.27 13.88
CA ILE A 12 13.11 10.23 12.96
C ILE A 12 12.62 9.73 11.61
N SER A 13 12.84 10.52 10.55
CA SER A 13 12.45 10.18 9.18
C SER A 13 12.94 8.79 8.78
N GLY A 14 12.00 7.86 8.53
CA GLY A 14 12.30 6.48 8.12
C GLY A 14 12.53 5.49 9.26
N SER A 15 12.35 5.88 10.53
CA SER A 15 12.48 4.97 11.67
C SER A 15 11.24 4.11 11.92
N GLY A 16 10.06 4.54 11.46
CA GLY A 16 8.77 3.91 11.78
C GLY A 16 8.29 4.13 13.22
N ASN A 17 9.02 4.92 14.02
CA ASN A 17 8.65 5.23 15.40
C ASN A 17 7.84 6.53 15.47
N TYR A 18 6.58 6.43 15.90
CA TYR A 18 5.65 7.54 15.98
C TYR A 18 5.42 8.00 17.42
N SER A 19 5.57 9.29 17.66
CA SER A 19 5.32 9.94 18.95
C SER A 19 4.04 10.75 18.90
N LYS A 20 3.22 10.67 19.96
CA LYS A 20 1.97 11.43 20.08
C LYS A 20 2.28 12.90 20.32
N LEU A 21 1.64 13.77 19.54
CA LEU A 21 1.70 15.21 19.72
C LEU A 21 0.63 15.65 20.73
N GLU A 22 0.97 16.61 21.57
CA GLU A 22 0.02 17.26 22.47
C GLU A 22 -0.74 18.36 21.71
N LEU A 23 -2.06 18.39 21.87
CA LEU A 23 -2.95 19.39 21.27
C LEU A 23 -3.50 20.31 22.37
N PHE A 24 -3.95 21.51 22.00
CA PHE A 24 -4.74 22.33 22.94
C PHE A 24 -6.10 21.67 23.23
N ASN A 25 -6.64 21.88 24.43
CA ASN A 25 -7.90 21.25 24.87
C ASN A 25 -9.12 21.64 23.99
N ASP A 26 -9.04 22.80 23.36
CA ASP A 26 -10.04 23.41 22.48
C ASP A 26 -9.65 23.39 21.00
N GLU A 27 -8.51 22.80 20.63
CA GLU A 27 -8.11 22.73 19.22
C GLU A 27 -9.06 21.83 18.43
N LYS A 28 -9.49 22.33 17.27
CA LYS A 28 -10.34 21.59 16.33
C LYS A 28 -9.55 21.36 15.04
N ILE A 29 -9.20 20.11 14.78
CA ILE A 29 -8.60 19.71 13.50
C ILE A 29 -9.72 19.53 12.47
N GLU A 30 -9.85 20.47 11.55
CA GLU A 30 -10.80 20.38 10.43
C GLU A 30 -10.16 19.67 9.24
N LEU A 31 -10.61 18.44 8.95
CA LEU A 31 -10.19 17.70 7.77
C LEU A 31 -11.13 17.96 6.60
N THR A 32 -10.59 18.41 5.48
CA THR A 32 -11.30 18.45 4.19
C THR A 32 -10.98 17.15 3.46
N SER A 33 -12.00 16.29 3.30
CA SER A 33 -11.86 15.05 2.55
C SER A 33 -12.59 15.13 1.21
N SER A 34 -11.94 14.64 0.15
CA SER A 34 -12.54 14.53 -1.17
C SER A 34 -12.76 13.07 -1.51
N VAL A 35 -14.00 12.68 -1.80
CA VAL A 35 -14.30 11.33 -2.29
C VAL A 35 -13.72 11.20 -3.70
N GLN A 36 -12.84 10.22 -3.90
CA GLN A 36 -12.23 9.98 -5.21
C GLN A 36 -13.25 9.42 -6.19
N ASN A 37 -13.23 9.92 -7.42
CA ASN A 37 -14.03 9.38 -8.50
C ASN A 37 -13.37 8.11 -9.06
N ILE A 38 -14.03 6.96 -8.91
CA ILE A 38 -13.54 5.66 -9.38
C ILE A 38 -13.40 5.63 -10.92
N GLN A 39 -14.13 6.48 -11.65
CA GLN A 39 -14.05 6.56 -13.11
C GLN A 39 -12.79 7.27 -13.62
N ASP A 40 -12.15 8.12 -12.82
CA ASP A 40 -10.92 8.82 -13.17
C ASP A 40 -9.87 8.63 -12.07
N ILE A 41 -9.29 7.44 -12.02
CA ILE A 41 -8.19 7.08 -11.11
C ILE A 41 -6.91 7.90 -11.35
N SER A 42 -6.86 8.70 -12.42
CA SER A 42 -5.71 9.56 -12.74
C SER A 42 -5.73 10.86 -11.92
N LYS A 43 -6.91 11.31 -11.47
CA LYS A 43 -7.06 12.51 -10.65
C LYS A 43 -7.29 12.12 -9.20
N VAL A 44 -6.18 12.07 -8.48
CA VAL A 44 -6.18 11.73 -7.06
C VAL A 44 -6.15 13.04 -6.29
N TYR A 45 -7.24 13.31 -5.57
CA TYR A 45 -7.26 14.36 -4.54
C TYR A 45 -6.83 13.73 -3.22
N THR A 46 -5.92 14.38 -2.49
CA THR A 46 -5.56 13.97 -1.13
C THR A 46 -6.34 14.78 -0.12
N ASP A 47 -6.70 14.13 0.97
CA ASP A 47 -7.28 14.80 2.12
C ASP A 47 -6.22 15.72 2.74
N PHE A 48 -6.62 16.92 3.17
CA PHE A 48 -5.73 17.82 3.90
C PHE A 48 -6.50 18.49 5.03
N THR A 49 -5.80 18.83 6.11
CA THR A 49 -6.38 19.62 7.19
C THR A 49 -6.22 21.10 6.88
N GLN A 50 -7.11 21.93 7.42
CA GLN A 50 -6.75 23.33 7.65
C GLN A 50 -5.55 23.40 8.61
N SER A 51 -4.75 24.46 8.52
CA SER A 51 -3.66 24.70 9.44
C SER A 51 -4.21 24.81 10.88
N PHE A 52 -3.62 24.07 11.80
CA PHE A 52 -4.03 24.05 13.21
C PHE A 52 -2.82 24.26 14.11
N THR A 53 -3.07 24.63 15.36
CA THR A 53 -2.01 25.07 16.28
C THR A 53 -1.79 24.05 17.39
N VAL A 54 -0.52 23.84 17.74
CA VAL A 54 -0.11 22.91 18.79
C VAL A 54 0.82 23.60 19.79
N PRO A 55 0.74 23.32 21.09
CA PRO A 55 1.57 23.97 22.11
C PRO A 55 3.05 23.61 21.93
N ALA A 56 3.93 24.54 22.27
CA ALA A 56 5.38 24.32 22.33
C ALA A 56 5.80 23.69 23.68
N SER A 57 5.16 22.59 24.05
CA SER A 57 5.47 21.84 25.27
C SER A 57 6.84 21.16 25.18
N THR A 58 7.38 20.68 26.30
CA THR A 58 8.65 19.91 26.31
C THR A 58 8.58 18.69 25.39
N ASN A 59 7.46 17.96 25.38
CA ASN A 59 7.25 16.82 24.50
C ASN A 59 7.22 17.24 23.02
N ASN A 60 6.40 18.24 22.67
CA ASN A 60 6.27 18.70 21.29
C ASN A 60 7.57 19.34 20.76
N ASN A 61 8.30 20.10 21.58
CA ASN A 61 9.60 20.66 21.22
C ASN A 61 10.63 19.58 20.91
N SER A 62 10.63 18.47 21.65
CA SER A 62 11.51 17.34 21.39
C SER A 62 11.14 16.61 20.09
N ILE A 63 9.85 16.40 19.81
CA ILE A 63 9.37 15.74 18.59
C ILE A 63 9.66 16.60 17.36
N LEU A 64 9.50 17.91 17.48
CA LEU A 64 9.67 18.89 16.42
C LEU A 64 11.09 19.46 16.35
N HIS A 65 12.02 18.87 17.10
CA HIS A 65 13.45 19.23 17.15
C HIS A 65 13.69 20.73 17.27
N HIS A 66 12.92 21.41 18.12
CA HIS A 66 13.02 22.86 18.32
C HIS A 66 12.96 23.67 17.02
N PHE A 67 11.99 23.37 16.12
CA PHE A 67 11.78 24.03 14.82
C PHE A 67 12.02 25.56 14.76
N TYR A 68 11.78 26.29 15.86
CA TYR A 68 12.02 27.74 15.93
C TYR A 68 13.51 28.14 15.93
N GLN A 69 14.42 27.19 16.13
CA GLN A 69 15.84 27.42 16.27
C GLN A 69 16.58 26.89 15.04
N SER A 70 17.05 27.81 14.19
CA SER A 70 17.83 27.47 12.99
C SER A 70 19.20 26.88 13.31
N ASP A 71 19.71 27.17 14.51
CA ASP A 71 21.07 26.81 14.92
C ASP A 71 21.15 25.40 15.54
N VAL A 72 20.00 24.75 15.77
CA VAL A 72 19.93 23.35 16.21
C VAL A 72 20.19 22.47 15.00
N ASP A 73 21.47 22.18 14.78
CA ASP A 73 21.90 21.13 13.85
C ASP A 73 21.51 19.78 14.48
N VAL A 74 20.38 19.22 14.04
CA VAL A 74 20.03 17.83 14.35
C VAL A 74 20.94 16.94 13.53
N GLU A 75 22.19 16.79 13.95
CA GLU A 75 23.07 15.75 13.44
C GLU A 75 22.50 14.40 13.88
N GLN A 76 21.96 13.63 12.94
CA GLN A 76 21.66 12.22 13.18
C GLN A 76 22.98 11.44 13.28
N THR A 77 23.68 11.54 14.41
CA THR A 77 24.89 10.76 14.65
C THR A 77 24.52 9.31 14.96
N THR A 78 24.47 8.47 13.93
CA THR A 78 25.00 7.10 14.00
C THR A 78 25.42 6.70 12.59
N GLY A 79 26.64 7.07 12.22
CA GLY A 79 27.28 6.68 10.96
C GLY A 79 27.76 7.86 10.13
N SER A 80 28.87 7.64 9.42
CA SER A 80 29.60 8.57 8.55
C SER A 80 28.84 8.97 7.27
N ASN A 81 27.51 9.07 7.32
CA ASN A 81 26.68 9.50 6.21
C ASN A 81 26.03 10.88 6.51
N PRO A 82 26.57 11.99 5.98
CA PRO A 82 26.12 13.35 6.27
C PRO A 82 24.75 13.74 5.66
N GLN A 83 23.88 12.77 5.34
CA GLN A 83 22.64 12.99 4.60
C GLN A 83 21.37 13.13 5.45
N ASN A 84 21.43 12.89 6.76
CA ASN A 84 20.26 13.02 7.64
C ASN A 84 20.39 14.23 8.56
N LYS A 85 20.53 15.43 7.98
CA LYS A 85 20.17 16.66 8.68
C LYS A 85 18.66 16.77 8.68
N TRP A 86 18.05 17.01 9.83
CA TRP A 86 16.62 17.28 9.90
C TRP A 86 16.32 18.56 9.14
N ASN A 87 15.82 18.43 7.92
CA ASN A 87 15.51 19.58 7.09
C ASN A 87 14.00 19.84 7.18
N PHE A 88 13.66 20.89 7.93
CA PHE A 88 12.27 21.31 8.15
C PHE A 88 11.55 21.80 6.89
N ASN A 89 12.26 21.98 5.76
CA ASN A 89 11.63 22.22 4.46
C ASN A 89 10.97 20.95 3.89
N PHE A 90 11.29 19.76 4.43
CA PHE A 90 10.63 18.52 4.05
C PHE A 90 9.48 18.17 5.00
N ARG A 91 8.48 17.52 4.43
CA ARG A 91 7.31 17.04 5.18
C ARG A 91 7.70 15.83 6.01
N ILE A 92 7.23 15.77 7.26
CA ILE A 92 7.54 14.69 8.20
C ILE A 92 6.35 13.72 8.20
N ARG A 93 6.59 12.41 8.23
CA ARG A 93 5.49 11.42 8.26
C ARG A 93 4.66 11.57 9.53
N ALA A 94 3.35 11.45 9.37
CA ALA A 94 2.40 11.56 10.45
C ALA A 94 1.17 10.68 10.21
N LYS A 95 0.45 10.38 11.29
CA LYS A 95 -0.83 9.68 11.25
C LYS A 95 -1.82 10.35 12.19
N ILE A 96 -3.08 10.36 11.78
CA ILE A 96 -4.22 10.81 12.58
C ILE A 96 -4.99 9.56 13.01
N GLU A 97 -5.32 9.51 14.29
CA GLU A 97 -6.17 8.49 14.89
C GLU A 97 -7.41 9.17 15.50
N ILE A 98 -8.55 8.52 15.40
CA ILE A 98 -9.80 8.97 16.03
C ILE A 98 -10.26 7.84 16.95
N ASP A 99 -10.41 8.14 18.23
CA ASP A 99 -10.80 7.15 19.26
C ASP A 99 -9.91 5.88 19.22
N LEU A 100 -8.60 6.05 19.08
CA LEU A 100 -7.57 4.98 18.95
C LEU A 100 -7.66 4.13 17.67
N VAL A 101 -8.50 4.53 16.71
CA VAL A 101 -8.59 3.87 15.41
C VAL A 101 -7.78 4.67 14.38
N PRO A 102 -6.87 4.04 13.62
CA PRO A 102 -6.17 4.69 12.52
C PRO A 102 -7.15 5.29 11.53
N PHE A 103 -7.08 6.61 11.34
CA PHE A 103 -8.01 7.34 10.48
C PHE A 103 -7.35 7.71 9.15
N ARG A 104 -6.19 8.36 9.18
CA ARG A 104 -5.43 8.76 7.99
C ARG A 104 -3.93 8.73 8.24
N ASN A 105 -3.18 8.28 7.23
CA ASN A 105 -1.72 8.41 7.18
C ASN A 105 -1.36 9.55 6.22
N GLY A 106 -0.21 10.17 6.45
CA GLY A 106 0.19 11.34 5.70
C GLY A 106 1.51 11.90 6.14
N THR A 107 1.65 13.19 5.88
CA THR A 107 2.79 13.98 6.31
C THR A 107 2.30 15.31 6.88
N ILE A 108 3.04 15.84 7.85
CA ILE A 108 2.84 17.21 8.34
C ILE A 108 3.87 18.14 7.72
N MET A 109 3.45 19.38 7.52
CA MET A 109 4.32 20.49 7.20
C MET A 109 4.26 21.50 8.34
N MET A 110 5.43 21.91 8.81
CA MET A 110 5.56 23.03 9.74
C MET A 110 5.40 24.33 8.97
N GLU A 111 4.49 25.20 9.39
CA GLU A 111 4.29 26.50 8.75
C GLU A 111 5.07 27.59 9.46
N LYS A 112 4.93 27.68 10.80
CA LYS A 112 5.60 28.69 11.62
C LYS A 112 5.64 28.32 13.09
N ALA A 113 6.62 28.90 13.79
CA ALA A 113 6.63 28.98 15.25
C ALA A 113 6.06 30.33 15.69
N ASN A 114 5.08 30.32 16.58
CA ASN A 114 4.50 31.52 17.17
C ASN A 114 5.27 31.85 18.45
N ILE A 115 5.85 33.05 18.50
CA ILE A 115 6.63 33.54 19.65
C ILE A 115 5.76 34.52 20.44
N LYS A 116 5.71 34.32 21.76
CA LYS A 116 5.03 35.22 22.70
C LYS A 116 5.98 35.54 23.85
N ASN A 117 6.10 36.82 24.19
CA ASN A 117 7.00 37.30 25.25
C ASN A 117 8.47 36.82 25.09
N GLY A 118 8.95 36.71 23.84
CA GLY A 118 10.33 36.29 23.54
C GLY A 118 10.60 34.78 23.67
N SER A 119 9.58 33.96 23.92
CA SER A 119 9.68 32.49 23.92
C SER A 119 8.69 31.86 22.95
N VAL A 120 9.01 30.68 22.42
CA VAL A 120 8.07 29.92 21.58
C VAL A 120 6.87 29.49 22.43
N ASP A 121 5.67 29.79 21.95
CA ASP A 121 4.41 29.49 22.63
C ASP A 121 3.69 28.32 21.93
N SER A 122 3.71 28.32 20.61
CA SER A 122 3.03 27.31 19.80
C SER A 122 3.59 27.16 18.40
N TYR A 123 3.22 26.09 17.71
CA TYR A 123 3.53 25.85 16.31
C TYR A 123 2.25 25.75 15.49
N THR A 124 2.26 26.34 14.30
CA THR A 124 1.21 26.13 13.30
C THR A 124 1.66 25.06 12.33
N ILE A 125 0.85 24.01 12.20
CA ILE A 125 1.13 22.83 11.37
C ILE A 125 -0.05 22.50 10.46
N THR A 126 0.26 21.87 9.33
CA THR A 126 -0.74 21.42 8.36
C THR A 126 -0.51 19.97 8.03
N PHE A 127 -1.55 19.14 8.14
CA PHE A 127 -1.50 17.73 7.77
C PHE A 127 -1.97 17.55 6.32
N TYR A 128 -1.17 16.82 5.56
CA TYR A 128 -1.49 16.36 4.22
C TYR A 128 -1.58 14.85 4.25
N GLY A 129 -2.74 14.30 3.88
CA GLY A 129 -2.89 12.87 3.68
C GLY A 129 -1.89 12.35 2.65
N ASP A 130 -1.48 11.09 2.82
CA ASP A 130 -0.59 10.45 1.87
C ASP A 130 -1.32 10.31 0.53
N LEU A 131 -0.89 11.11 -0.44
CA LEU A 131 -1.20 10.92 -1.84
C LEU A 131 -0.31 9.80 -2.41
N THR A 132 -0.06 8.70 -1.69
CA THR A 132 0.48 7.52 -2.38
C THR A 132 -0.66 6.94 -3.19
N SER A 133 -0.85 7.54 -4.35
CA SER A 133 -1.83 7.06 -5.30
C SER A 133 -1.44 5.65 -5.71
N LEU A 134 -2.43 4.87 -6.09
CA LEU A 134 -2.18 3.58 -6.73
C LEU A 134 -1.21 3.76 -7.93
N LYS A 135 -1.30 4.91 -8.61
CA LYS A 135 -0.38 5.32 -9.68
C LYS A 135 1.05 5.50 -9.20
N ASP A 136 1.33 6.07 -8.03
CA ASP A 136 2.71 6.18 -7.51
C ASP A 136 3.31 4.83 -7.12
N LYS A 137 2.47 3.90 -6.62
CA LYS A 137 2.89 2.52 -6.32
C LYS A 137 3.19 1.71 -7.57
N PHE A 138 2.39 1.87 -8.63
CA PHE A 138 2.67 1.23 -9.92
C PHE A 138 3.75 1.97 -10.70
N GLY A 139 3.91 3.28 -10.51
CA GLY A 139 4.80 4.12 -11.30
C GLY A 139 4.48 4.03 -12.78
N GLU A 140 5.51 3.72 -13.58
CA GLU A 140 5.39 3.49 -15.02
C GLU A 140 5.09 2.03 -15.38
N LYS A 141 4.89 1.14 -14.38
CA LYS A 141 4.64 -0.28 -14.64
C LYS A 141 3.29 -0.46 -15.33
N LYS A 142 3.32 -1.18 -16.43
CA LYS A 142 2.13 -1.54 -17.22
C LYS A 142 1.75 -2.99 -16.95
N LEU A 143 0.50 -3.34 -17.29
CA LEU A 143 0.06 -4.74 -17.27
C LEU A 143 0.90 -5.62 -18.21
N SER A 144 1.50 -5.03 -19.26
CA SER A 144 2.44 -5.70 -20.16
C SER A 144 3.75 -6.11 -19.49
N ASP A 145 4.11 -5.46 -18.38
CA ASP A 145 5.36 -5.71 -17.66
C ASP A 145 5.19 -6.85 -16.65
N LEU A 146 3.97 -7.41 -16.53
CA LEU A 146 3.71 -8.54 -15.66
C LEU A 146 4.34 -9.80 -16.27
N ASP A 147 5.19 -10.47 -15.50
CA ASP A 147 5.81 -11.71 -15.91
C ASP A 147 4.83 -12.88 -15.81
N PHE A 148 4.39 -13.38 -16.97
CA PHE A 148 3.52 -14.55 -17.10
C PHE A 148 4.26 -15.81 -17.52
N THR A 149 5.60 -15.82 -17.52
CA THR A 149 6.40 -17.00 -17.95
C THR A 149 6.07 -18.25 -17.14
N ALA A 150 5.67 -18.10 -15.88
CA ALA A 150 5.23 -19.20 -15.02
C ALA A 150 3.92 -19.87 -15.48
N TYR A 151 3.20 -19.25 -16.41
CA TYR A 151 1.97 -19.71 -17.06
C TYR A 151 2.14 -19.89 -18.58
N ASP A 152 3.38 -20.04 -19.06
CA ASP A 152 3.64 -20.38 -20.45
C ASP A 152 3.87 -21.90 -20.59
N ILE A 153 3.25 -22.51 -21.60
CA ILE A 153 3.40 -23.94 -21.91
C ILE A 153 3.12 -24.22 -23.38
N ASP A 154 4.06 -24.91 -24.04
CA ASP A 154 3.81 -25.41 -25.39
C ASP A 154 2.71 -26.47 -25.38
N TYR A 155 1.66 -26.25 -26.17
CA TYR A 155 0.51 -27.15 -26.27
C TYR A 155 0.84 -28.38 -27.12
N THR A 156 1.59 -29.31 -26.55
CA THR A 156 1.98 -30.59 -27.17
C THR A 156 1.41 -31.78 -26.41
N ALA A 157 1.21 -32.91 -27.09
CA ALA A 157 0.70 -34.13 -26.46
C ALA A 157 1.53 -34.57 -25.24
N ALA A 158 2.86 -34.51 -25.36
CA ALA A 158 3.78 -34.86 -24.27
C ALA A 158 3.59 -33.94 -23.05
N ASN A 159 3.51 -32.62 -23.27
CA ASN A 159 3.32 -31.66 -22.18
C ASN A 159 1.97 -31.82 -21.50
N VAL A 160 0.88 -32.01 -22.27
CA VAL A 160 -0.46 -32.22 -21.71
C VAL A 160 -0.49 -33.49 -20.86
N ILE A 161 0.00 -34.62 -21.39
CA ILE A 161 0.04 -35.89 -20.64
C ILE A 161 0.85 -35.73 -19.35
N ASN A 162 2.04 -35.12 -19.42
CA ASN A 162 2.87 -34.88 -18.24
C ASN A 162 2.13 -34.07 -17.17
N ARG A 163 1.35 -33.04 -17.56
CA ARG A 163 0.55 -32.24 -16.62
C ARG A 163 -0.65 -33.02 -16.05
N VAL A 164 -1.28 -33.88 -16.84
CA VAL A 164 -2.39 -34.76 -16.39
C VAL A 164 -1.89 -35.77 -15.36
N THR A 165 -0.73 -36.40 -15.60
CA THR A 165 -0.21 -37.50 -14.76
C THR A 165 0.68 -37.03 -13.63
N SER A 166 1.05 -35.75 -13.57
CA SER A 166 1.89 -35.21 -12.50
C SER A 166 1.16 -35.24 -11.15
N SER A 167 1.87 -35.68 -10.11
CA SER A 167 1.37 -35.71 -8.73
C SER A 167 1.53 -34.36 -7.99
N GLY A 168 2.28 -33.42 -8.56
CA GLY A 168 2.51 -32.10 -7.99
C GLY A 168 1.49 -31.07 -8.49
N SER A 169 1.07 -30.15 -7.61
CA SER A 169 0.25 -29.00 -8.00
C SER A 169 1.07 -28.01 -8.83
N GLN A 170 0.90 -28.05 -10.14
CA GLN A 170 1.52 -27.13 -11.09
C GLN A 170 0.63 -25.90 -11.34
N ASN A 171 1.21 -24.82 -11.88
CA ASN A 171 0.48 -23.59 -12.22
C ASN A 171 -0.54 -23.81 -13.35
N ILE A 172 -0.23 -24.74 -14.26
CA ILE A 172 -1.11 -25.17 -15.34
C ILE A 172 -1.31 -26.67 -15.23
N MET A 173 -2.57 -27.09 -15.15
CA MET A 173 -2.97 -28.50 -15.13
C MET A 173 -4.04 -28.72 -16.20
N PHE A 174 -4.18 -29.95 -16.68
CA PHE A 174 -5.23 -30.32 -17.63
C PHE A 174 -6.20 -31.28 -16.94
N PRO A 175 -7.31 -30.78 -16.37
CA PRO A 175 -8.31 -31.66 -15.79
C PRO A 175 -8.88 -32.58 -16.87
N LEU A 176 -9.20 -33.82 -16.48
CA LEU A 176 -9.91 -34.78 -17.32
C LEU A 176 -11.39 -34.39 -17.40
N ILE A 177 -11.66 -33.31 -18.14
CA ILE A 177 -12.99 -32.82 -18.48
C ILE A 177 -12.99 -32.39 -19.95
N SER A 178 -14.02 -32.79 -20.70
CA SER A 178 -14.20 -32.42 -22.09
C SER A 178 -15.53 -31.69 -22.26
N SER A 179 -15.51 -30.61 -23.05
CA SER A 179 -16.72 -29.92 -23.51
C SER A 179 -17.16 -30.40 -24.89
N LYS A 180 -16.35 -31.22 -25.57
CA LYS A 180 -16.62 -31.66 -26.96
C LYS A 180 -17.50 -32.89 -27.03
N ARG A 181 -17.31 -33.84 -26.11
CA ARG A 181 -18.08 -35.10 -26.07
C ARG A 181 -18.12 -35.66 -24.66
N VAL A 182 -19.14 -36.47 -24.40
CA VAL A 182 -19.23 -37.28 -23.18
C VAL A 182 -18.19 -38.39 -23.27
N TRP A 183 -17.56 -38.73 -22.15
CA TRP A 183 -16.72 -39.91 -22.05
C TRP A 183 -17.47 -41.02 -21.32
N THR A 184 -17.44 -42.20 -21.90
CA THR A 184 -17.97 -43.42 -21.30
C THR A 184 -16.84 -44.43 -21.14
N TYR A 185 -17.05 -45.43 -20.30
CA TYR A 185 -16.01 -46.42 -19.98
C TYR A 185 -16.55 -47.84 -20.12
N ARG A 186 -15.93 -48.63 -21.00
CA ARG A 186 -16.24 -50.05 -21.24
C ARG A 186 -17.70 -50.30 -21.64
N ASP A 187 -18.26 -49.42 -22.45
CA ASP A 187 -19.60 -49.59 -23.03
C ASP A 187 -19.56 -49.89 -24.54
N ASN A 188 -18.35 -49.96 -25.14
CA ASN A 188 -18.11 -50.21 -26.56
C ASN A 188 -18.82 -49.23 -27.51
N THR A 189 -19.21 -48.06 -27.02
CA THR A 189 -19.77 -46.98 -27.85
C THR A 189 -18.65 -46.13 -28.47
N SER A 190 -19.00 -45.19 -29.36
CA SER A 190 -18.03 -44.25 -29.96
C SER A 190 -17.42 -43.27 -28.94
N THR A 191 -17.99 -43.17 -27.74
CA THR A 191 -17.50 -42.35 -26.63
C THR A 191 -16.65 -43.13 -25.62
N ASP A 192 -16.42 -44.43 -25.87
CA ASP A 192 -15.68 -45.30 -24.97
C ASP A 192 -14.16 -45.03 -25.00
N ILE A 193 -13.65 -44.42 -23.93
CA ILE A 193 -12.23 -44.07 -23.79
C ILE A 193 -11.31 -45.28 -23.65
N TYR A 194 -11.86 -46.49 -23.43
CA TYR A 194 -11.09 -47.74 -23.40
C TYR A 194 -10.71 -48.23 -24.81
N THR A 195 -11.45 -47.80 -25.84
CA THR A 195 -11.17 -48.18 -27.23
C THR A 195 -10.15 -47.24 -27.88
N SER A 196 -9.38 -47.72 -28.85
CA SER A 196 -8.42 -46.87 -29.57
C SER A 196 -9.10 -45.73 -30.36
N ALA A 197 -10.32 -45.95 -30.85
CA ALA A 197 -11.08 -44.93 -31.58
C ALA A 197 -11.68 -43.86 -30.64
N GLY A 198 -12.01 -44.24 -29.40
CA GLY A 198 -12.59 -43.35 -28.40
C GLY A 198 -11.58 -42.76 -27.42
N ALA A 199 -10.27 -43.01 -27.59
CA ALA A 199 -9.21 -42.54 -26.70
C ALA A 199 -9.24 -41.02 -26.46
N ILE A 200 -8.83 -40.60 -25.27
CA ILE A 200 -8.79 -39.18 -24.92
C ILE A 200 -7.73 -38.48 -25.77
N VAL A 201 -8.13 -37.47 -26.52
CA VAL A 201 -7.21 -36.69 -27.35
C VAL A 201 -6.72 -35.48 -26.56
N TYR A 202 -5.42 -35.20 -26.56
CA TYR A 202 -4.89 -34.05 -25.80
C TYR A 202 -5.55 -32.71 -26.20
N SER A 203 -6.02 -32.58 -27.46
CA SER A 203 -6.71 -31.41 -28.00
C SER A 203 -8.18 -31.26 -27.61
N GLU A 204 -8.75 -32.20 -26.85
CA GLU A 204 -10.06 -32.01 -26.18
C GLU A 204 -9.93 -31.50 -24.73
N LEU A 205 -8.71 -31.43 -24.18
CA LEU A 205 -8.45 -30.93 -22.84
C LEU A 205 -8.10 -29.43 -22.85
N PHE A 206 -8.71 -28.69 -21.93
CA PHE A 206 -8.42 -27.27 -21.73
C PHE A 206 -7.54 -27.05 -20.50
N PRO A 207 -6.59 -26.09 -20.54
CA PRO A 207 -5.76 -25.79 -19.40
C PRO A 207 -6.57 -25.14 -18.27
N ALA A 208 -6.29 -25.54 -17.05
CA ALA A 208 -6.77 -24.90 -15.82
C ALA A 208 -5.59 -24.21 -15.13
N LEU A 209 -5.78 -22.93 -14.80
CA LEU A 209 -4.80 -22.13 -14.09
C LEU A 209 -5.03 -22.24 -12.59
N LYS A 210 -3.94 -22.43 -11.84
CA LYS A 210 -3.99 -22.36 -10.38
C LYS A 210 -4.25 -20.92 -9.95
N VAL A 211 -5.35 -20.70 -9.25
CA VAL A 211 -5.62 -19.41 -8.59
C VAL A 211 -4.78 -19.35 -7.31
N ILE A 212 -3.93 -18.34 -7.20
CA ILE A 212 -3.23 -18.02 -5.94
C ILE A 212 -4.30 -17.47 -4.99
N ARG A 213 -4.55 -18.18 -3.89
CA ARG A 213 -5.51 -17.79 -2.86
C ARG A 213 -4.78 -17.39 -1.59
#